data_AF-A0A4R4PL23-F1
#
_entry.id   AF-A0A4R4PL23-F1
#
_cell.length_a   1.000
_cell.length_b   1.000
_cell.length_c   1.000
_cell.angle_alpha   90.00
_cell.angle_beta   90.00
_cell.angle_gamma   90.00
#
_symmetry.space_group_name_H-M   'P 1'
#
loop_
_entity.id
_entity.type
_entity.pdbx_description
1 polymer ?
#
loop_
_entity_poly.entity_id
_entity_poly.type
_entity_poly.pdbx_seq_one_letter_code
_entity_poly.pdbx_strand_id
1 'polypeptide(L)'
;MAVTSYRRRWTLDDRAGSVWHSLPVDVPAGCPGLLVTLTVPPIDGVVIDLGCEGADGWRGWSGGARRTFAITPTAATPGYVAGELEAGTWWVVLGLHRLPVEGAELIVEAVTGPVAEIPGLTSYADASAALAVPSRPPRRTLPAGSGLKWIAGDFHAHSLHSDGSTPIANLAALGVAAGLDVLAITDHNTVAHHLELPGLSDRFGIGLIPGQEVTTDTGHANAFGHITAIDFRQPASTWVTEVARQGGLLSINHPLGGDCSWRHPLTEHPPLAEIWHSSWLDHHWGGPIAWWQAWGLDTVPIGGSDWHNPDSPTPIGTPTTWLAVDASAETPAELVEAALQALTAGRTAISTTYTAPILLRVDDTLIALDAPNTLVLAPDGTPHPVT
;
A
#
# COMPACT_ATOMS: atom_id res chain seq x y z
N MET A 1 -0.80 28.29 -23.12
CA MET A 1 -1.61 27.89 -21.96
C MET A 1 -3.02 27.67 -22.46
N ALA A 2 -3.61 26.50 -22.20
CA ALA A 2 -4.98 26.18 -22.57
C ALA A 2 -5.74 25.68 -21.34
N VAL A 3 -7.04 25.95 -21.28
CA VAL A 3 -7.92 25.54 -20.18
C VAL A 3 -9.02 24.64 -20.74
N THR A 4 -9.14 23.45 -20.18
CA THR A 4 -10.27 22.52 -20.42
C THR A 4 -11.11 22.50 -19.16
N SER A 5 -12.41 22.77 -19.28
CA SER A 5 -13.32 22.83 -18.14
C SER A 5 -14.52 21.93 -18.35
N TYR A 6 -14.84 21.13 -17.33
CA TYR A 6 -16.01 20.27 -17.26
C TYR A 6 -16.88 20.71 -16.10
N ARG A 7 -18.15 20.99 -16.36
CA ARG A 7 -19.17 21.23 -15.34
C ARG A 7 -20.33 20.29 -15.58
N ARG A 8 -20.55 19.35 -14.66
CA ARG A 8 -21.60 18.33 -14.80
C ARG A 8 -22.18 17.98 -13.43
N ARG A 9 -23.49 17.74 -13.39
CA ARG A 9 -24.14 17.07 -12.27
C ARG A 9 -23.97 15.56 -12.39
N TRP A 10 -23.40 14.95 -11.36
CA TRP A 10 -23.17 13.52 -11.22
C TRP A 10 -24.16 12.93 -10.23
N THR A 11 -24.67 11.74 -10.53
CA THR A 11 -25.79 11.10 -9.83
C THR A 11 -25.42 9.69 -9.38
N LEU A 12 -26.29 9.08 -8.56
CA LEU A 12 -26.16 7.67 -8.20
C LEU A 12 -26.28 6.75 -9.42
N ASP A 13 -27.01 7.15 -10.46
CA ASP A 13 -27.10 6.38 -11.72
C ASP A 13 -25.75 6.40 -12.47
N ASP A 14 -25.05 7.55 -12.49
CA ASP A 14 -23.71 7.62 -13.08
C ASP A 14 -22.72 6.71 -12.34
N ARG A 15 -22.79 6.69 -11.00
CA ARG A 15 -21.98 5.79 -10.15
C ARG A 15 -22.33 4.33 -10.37
N ALA A 16 -23.62 4.00 -10.49
CA ALA A 16 -24.07 2.63 -10.73
C ALA A 16 -23.64 2.10 -12.11
N GLY A 17 -23.55 2.99 -13.11
CA GLY A 17 -23.01 2.66 -14.42
C GLY A 17 -21.49 2.44 -14.40
N SER A 18 -20.75 3.26 -13.65
CA SER A 18 -19.32 3.07 -13.37
C SER A 18 -18.92 3.90 -12.15
N VAL A 19 -18.05 3.36 -11.29
CA VAL A 19 -17.42 4.18 -10.24
C VAL A 19 -16.40 5.14 -10.84
N TRP A 20 -15.72 4.74 -11.91
CA TRP A 20 -14.62 5.47 -12.53
C TRP A 20 -15.06 6.16 -13.82
N HIS A 21 -14.75 7.45 -13.94
CA HIS A 21 -15.10 8.27 -15.10
C HIS A 21 -13.90 9.08 -15.58
N SER A 22 -13.61 9.00 -16.88
CA SER A 22 -12.46 9.68 -17.50
C SER A 22 -12.90 10.91 -18.30
N LEU A 23 -12.25 12.04 -18.03
CA LEU A 23 -12.49 13.32 -18.71
C LEU A 23 -11.25 13.66 -19.56
N PRO A 24 -11.39 13.82 -20.89
CA PRO A 24 -10.24 14.04 -21.77
C PRO A 24 -9.60 15.42 -21.55
N VAL A 25 -8.29 15.52 -21.72
CA VAL A 25 -7.54 16.78 -21.72
C VAL A 25 -6.51 16.71 -22.83
N ASP A 26 -6.52 17.68 -23.74
CA ASP A 26 -5.52 17.75 -24.81
C ASP A 26 -4.19 18.30 -24.27
N VAL A 27 -3.14 17.50 -24.36
CA VAL A 27 -1.78 17.86 -24.01
C VAL A 27 -0.99 18.15 -25.30
N PRO A 28 -0.61 19.41 -25.57
CA PRO A 28 0.14 19.76 -26.78
C PRO A 28 1.60 19.27 -26.69
N ALA A 29 2.26 19.10 -27.83
CA ALA A 29 3.69 18.81 -27.86
C ALA A 29 4.52 19.89 -27.12
N GLY A 30 5.46 19.46 -26.29
CA GLY A 30 6.29 20.36 -25.48
C GLY A 30 5.53 21.04 -24.35
N CYS A 31 4.44 20.45 -23.85
CA CYS A 31 3.67 20.99 -22.74
C CYS A 31 4.54 21.07 -21.47
N PRO A 32 4.74 22.27 -20.87
CA PRO A 32 5.60 22.42 -19.69
C PRO A 32 4.93 21.95 -18.39
N GLY A 33 3.63 21.67 -18.40
CA GLY A 33 2.93 21.17 -17.23
C GLY A 33 1.41 21.08 -17.38
N LEU A 34 0.80 20.31 -16.49
CA LEU A 34 -0.63 20.12 -16.33
C LEU A 34 -1.00 20.41 -14.88
N LEU A 35 -1.92 21.35 -14.65
CA LEU A 35 -2.53 21.61 -13.34
C LEU A 35 -4.02 21.27 -13.42
N VAL A 36 -4.50 20.43 -12.53
CA VAL A 36 -5.91 20.02 -12.48
C VAL A 36 -6.50 20.38 -11.12
N THR A 37 -7.67 21.01 -11.13
CA THR A 37 -8.47 21.32 -9.94
C THR A 37 -9.86 20.72 -10.06
N LEU A 38 -10.25 19.94 -9.05
CA LEU A 38 -11.58 19.41 -8.83
C LEU A 38 -12.27 20.24 -7.74
N THR A 39 -13.33 20.97 -8.12
CA THR A 39 -14.22 21.64 -7.17
C THR A 39 -15.42 20.75 -6.88
N VAL A 40 -15.60 20.45 -5.60
CA VAL A 40 -16.74 19.70 -5.06
C VAL A 40 -17.57 20.65 -4.20
N PRO A 41 -18.91 20.66 -4.33
CA PRO A 41 -19.76 21.52 -3.51
C PRO A 41 -19.65 21.07 -2.04
N PRO A 42 -19.77 22.01 -1.07
CA PRO A 42 -19.69 21.70 0.36
C PRO A 42 -20.99 21.03 0.83
N ILE A 43 -21.25 19.83 0.33
CA ILE A 43 -22.41 19.00 0.66
C ILE A 43 -21.90 17.78 1.42
N ASP A 44 -22.51 17.51 2.56
CA ASP A 44 -22.15 16.36 3.39
C ASP A 44 -22.30 15.05 2.60
N GLY A 45 -21.34 14.15 2.78
CA GLY A 45 -21.36 12.81 2.18
C GLY A 45 -20.88 12.72 0.73
N VAL A 46 -20.45 13.81 0.10
CA VAL A 46 -19.82 13.74 -1.24
C VAL A 46 -18.33 13.38 -1.09
N VAL A 47 -17.94 12.22 -1.61
CA VAL A 47 -16.53 11.81 -1.73
C VAL A 47 -16.26 11.49 -3.18
N ILE A 48 -15.38 12.30 -3.77
CA ILE A 48 -14.92 12.15 -5.14
C ILE A 48 -13.42 11.97 -5.12
N ASP A 49 -12.95 10.93 -5.76
CA ASP A 49 -11.54 10.67 -5.94
C ASP A 49 -11.00 11.34 -7.20
N LEU A 50 -9.71 11.64 -7.21
CA LEU A 50 -9.03 12.30 -8.32
C LEU A 50 -7.77 11.53 -8.72
N GLY A 51 -7.60 11.33 -10.03
CA GLY A 51 -6.41 10.72 -10.61
C GLY A 51 -6.15 11.18 -12.04
N CYS A 52 -5.08 10.65 -12.63
CA CYS A 52 -4.62 11.05 -13.95
C CYS A 52 -4.01 9.86 -14.71
N GLU A 53 -4.40 9.72 -15.97
CA GLU A 53 -3.82 8.79 -16.93
C GLU A 53 -3.29 9.61 -18.12
N GLY A 54 -1.99 9.50 -18.38
CA GLY A 54 -1.33 10.10 -19.54
C GLY A 54 -1.51 9.26 -20.78
N ALA A 55 -0.99 9.74 -21.92
CA ALA A 55 -1.10 9.02 -23.18
C ALA A 55 -0.36 7.66 -23.15
N ASP A 56 0.72 7.58 -22.36
CA ASP A 56 1.57 6.38 -22.23
C ASP A 56 1.27 5.56 -20.95
N GLY A 57 0.26 5.94 -20.16
CA GLY A 57 -0.22 5.15 -19.02
C GLY A 57 -0.49 5.94 -17.75
N TRP A 58 -0.66 5.22 -16.64
CA TRP A 58 -1.07 5.78 -15.36
C TRP A 58 -0.07 6.81 -14.82
N ARG A 59 -0.56 7.98 -14.42
CA ARG A 59 0.27 9.07 -13.88
C ARG A 59 0.07 9.30 -12.39
N GLY A 60 -1.00 8.78 -11.78
CA GLY A 60 -1.16 8.84 -10.33
C GLY A 60 -2.59 8.96 -9.85
N TRP A 61 -2.72 8.88 -8.54
CA TRP A 61 -3.99 8.87 -7.81
C TRP A 61 -3.85 9.69 -6.54
N SER A 62 -4.92 10.34 -6.13
CA SER A 62 -5.01 10.99 -4.82
C SER A 62 -6.12 10.41 -3.93
N GLY A 63 -6.96 9.53 -4.48
CA GLY A 63 -8.24 9.24 -3.83
C GLY A 63 -8.99 10.53 -3.53
N GLY A 64 -9.68 10.55 -2.40
CA GLY A 64 -10.33 11.74 -1.85
C GLY A 64 -9.38 12.71 -1.13
N ALA A 65 -8.08 12.42 -1.02
CA ALA A 65 -7.15 13.18 -0.19
C ALA A 65 -6.81 14.56 -0.77
N ARG A 66 -6.96 14.75 -2.09
CA ARG A 66 -6.61 16.01 -2.78
C ARG A 66 -7.69 16.47 -3.74
N ARG A 67 -7.75 17.79 -3.90
CA ARG A 67 -8.61 18.47 -4.89
C ARG A 67 -7.83 19.09 -6.04
N THR A 68 -6.52 19.21 -5.90
CA THR A 68 -5.65 19.80 -6.92
C THR A 68 -4.38 18.99 -7.02
N PHE A 69 -3.92 18.75 -8.25
CA PHE A 69 -2.60 18.17 -8.53
C PHE A 69 -1.94 18.89 -9.69
N ALA A 70 -0.61 18.82 -9.73
CA ALA A 70 0.16 19.23 -10.90
C ALA A 70 1.17 18.16 -11.30
N ILE A 71 1.44 18.09 -12.61
CA ILE A 71 2.48 17.26 -13.21
C ILE A 71 3.30 18.14 -14.16
N THR A 72 4.62 18.07 -14.04
CA THR A 72 5.59 18.73 -14.92
C THR A 72 6.68 17.74 -15.32
N PRO A 73 7.55 18.07 -16.28
CA PRO A 73 8.68 17.21 -16.64
C PRO A 73 9.60 16.85 -15.46
N THR A 74 9.72 17.72 -14.45
CA THR A 74 10.70 17.57 -13.37
C THR A 74 10.10 17.41 -11.97
N ALA A 75 8.80 17.62 -11.80
CA ALA A 75 8.14 17.59 -10.50
C ALA A 75 6.64 17.29 -10.62
N ALA A 76 6.06 16.68 -9.59
CA ALA A 76 4.63 16.41 -9.52
C ALA A 76 4.15 16.46 -8.06
N THR A 77 2.85 16.64 -7.87
CA THR A 77 2.20 16.54 -6.56
C THR A 77 2.41 15.13 -5.98
N PRO A 78 2.66 14.95 -4.67
CA PRO A 78 2.72 13.62 -4.06
C PRO A 78 1.51 12.76 -4.44
N GLY A 79 1.77 11.52 -4.85
CA GLY A 79 0.80 10.61 -5.45
C GLY A 79 0.82 10.57 -6.98
N TYR A 80 1.58 11.45 -7.63
CA TYR A 80 1.72 11.52 -9.09
C TYR A 80 3.17 11.42 -9.57
N VAL A 81 3.34 10.83 -10.75
CA VAL A 81 4.62 10.61 -11.42
C VAL A 81 4.95 11.82 -12.29
N ALA A 82 6.09 12.47 -11.97
CA ALA A 82 6.69 13.49 -12.83
C ALA A 82 7.32 12.86 -14.08
N GLY A 83 7.52 13.67 -15.12
CA GLY A 83 8.10 13.21 -16.38
C GLY A 83 7.49 13.95 -17.55
N GLU A 84 8.10 13.80 -18.73
CA GLU A 84 7.62 14.42 -19.96
C GLU A 84 6.10 14.24 -20.13
N LEU A 85 5.46 15.31 -20.60
CA LEU A 85 4.02 15.29 -20.87
C LEU A 85 3.84 14.85 -22.31
N GLU A 86 3.49 13.58 -22.52
CA GLU A 86 3.33 13.01 -23.84
C GLU A 86 2.22 13.72 -24.61
N ALA A 87 2.51 14.12 -25.85
CA ALA A 87 1.53 14.82 -26.68
C ALA A 87 0.36 13.89 -27.02
N GLY A 88 -0.87 14.34 -26.78
CA GLY A 88 -2.07 13.56 -27.04
C GLY A 88 -3.17 13.81 -26.02
N THR A 89 -4.15 12.91 -26.01
CA THR A 89 -5.25 12.97 -25.05
C THR A 89 -4.82 12.29 -23.75
N TRP A 90 -4.80 13.07 -22.67
CA TRP A 90 -4.71 12.59 -21.31
C TRP A 90 -6.12 12.50 -20.71
N TRP A 91 -6.24 11.84 -19.57
CA TRP A 91 -7.52 11.64 -18.89
C TRP A 91 -7.42 12.03 -17.42
N VAL A 92 -8.25 12.99 -17.01
CA VAL A 92 -8.53 13.19 -15.59
C VAL A 92 -9.54 12.13 -15.17
N VAL A 93 -9.17 11.29 -14.21
CA VAL A 93 -10.00 10.18 -13.75
C VAL A 93 -10.66 10.58 -12.44
N LEU A 94 -11.99 10.48 -12.40
CA LEU A 94 -12.81 10.71 -11.22
C LEU A 94 -13.32 9.38 -10.67
N GLY A 95 -13.24 9.21 -9.35
CA GLY A 95 -13.92 8.13 -8.63
C GLY A 95 -15.15 8.65 -7.90
N LEU A 96 -16.34 8.17 -8.26
CA LEU A 96 -17.59 8.55 -7.61
C LEU A 96 -17.81 7.71 -6.33
N HIS A 97 -16.92 7.81 -5.35
CA HIS A 97 -16.95 6.95 -4.17
C HIS A 97 -18.26 7.10 -3.38
N ARG A 98 -18.67 8.34 -3.04
CA ARG A 98 -19.97 8.62 -2.40
C ARG A 98 -20.65 9.85 -3.00
N LEU A 99 -21.95 9.72 -3.26
CA LEU A 99 -22.82 10.80 -3.77
C LEU A 99 -24.14 10.82 -3.00
N PRO A 100 -24.72 12.02 -2.73
CA PRO A 100 -26.07 12.15 -2.20
C PRO A 100 -27.11 11.76 -3.25
N VAL A 101 -28.34 11.47 -2.82
CA VAL A 101 -29.45 11.05 -3.70
C VAL A 101 -29.75 12.10 -4.77
N GLU A 102 -29.63 13.38 -4.42
CA GLU A 102 -29.86 14.48 -5.34
C GLU A 102 -28.75 14.57 -6.40
N GLY A 103 -27.58 13.97 -6.16
CA GLY A 103 -26.37 14.15 -6.94
C GLY A 103 -25.60 15.43 -6.59
N ALA A 104 -24.39 15.57 -7.14
CA ALA A 104 -23.49 16.70 -6.91
C ALA A 104 -23.03 17.32 -8.24
N GLU A 105 -23.03 18.65 -8.32
CA GLU A 105 -22.41 19.35 -9.46
C GLU A 105 -20.91 19.48 -9.22
N LEU A 106 -20.11 18.80 -10.04
CA LEU A 106 -18.65 18.85 -9.97
C LEU A 106 -18.11 19.78 -11.07
N ILE A 107 -17.02 20.48 -10.75
CA ILE A 107 -16.27 21.26 -11.74
C ILE A 107 -14.84 20.72 -11.78
N VAL A 108 -14.38 20.34 -12.96
CA VAL A 108 -12.98 19.96 -13.21
C VAL A 108 -12.37 20.95 -14.17
N GLU A 109 -11.28 21.60 -13.76
CA GLU A 109 -10.51 22.52 -14.59
C GLU A 109 -9.11 21.96 -14.77
N ALA A 110 -8.73 21.69 -16.01
CA ALA A 110 -7.41 21.24 -16.40
C ALA A 110 -6.70 22.32 -17.22
N VAL A 111 -5.56 22.79 -16.73
CA VAL A 111 -4.76 23.85 -17.35
C VAL A 111 -3.45 23.26 -17.86
N THR A 112 -3.25 23.26 -19.18
CA THR A 112 -1.97 22.90 -19.79
C THR A 112 -1.13 24.15 -20.02
N GLY A 113 0.08 24.18 -19.47
CA GLY A 113 0.95 25.36 -19.48
C GLY A 113 1.92 25.38 -18.30
N PRO A 114 2.71 26.46 -18.16
CA PRO A 114 3.65 26.57 -17.05
C PRO A 114 2.92 26.50 -15.71
N VAL A 115 3.42 25.65 -14.82
CA VAL A 115 2.92 25.52 -13.44
C VAL A 115 3.91 26.21 -12.51
N ALA A 116 3.46 27.23 -11.79
CA ALA A 116 4.32 28.01 -10.89
C ALA A 116 4.58 27.31 -9.54
N GLU A 117 3.59 26.58 -9.05
CA GLU A 117 3.63 25.88 -7.76
C GLU A 117 3.05 24.47 -7.92
N ILE A 118 3.75 23.48 -7.37
CA ILE A 118 3.29 22.10 -7.32
C ILE A 118 2.60 21.87 -5.96
N PRO A 119 1.27 21.63 -5.93
CA PRO A 119 0.53 21.46 -4.69
C PRO A 119 1.17 20.43 -3.76
N GLY A 120 1.44 20.84 -2.52
CA GLY A 120 1.96 19.98 -1.44
C GLY A 120 3.42 19.55 -1.56
N LEU A 121 4.13 19.88 -2.64
CA LEU A 121 5.49 19.40 -2.86
C LEU A 121 6.50 20.01 -1.87
N THR A 122 6.45 21.33 -1.65
CA THR A 122 7.36 21.99 -0.71
C THR A 122 7.14 21.51 0.72
N SER A 123 5.89 21.42 1.18
CA SER A 123 5.59 20.92 2.53
C SER A 123 6.01 19.46 2.71
N TYR A 124 5.85 18.62 1.68
CA TYR A 124 6.33 17.24 1.70
C TYR A 124 7.86 17.18 1.80
N ALA A 125 8.57 17.97 1.00
CA ALA A 125 10.03 18.02 1.00
C ALA A 125 10.59 18.53 2.34
N ASP A 126 10.02 19.60 2.88
CA ASP A 126 10.41 20.16 4.18
C ASP A 126 10.18 19.17 5.31
N ALA A 127 9.00 18.51 5.32
CA ALA A 127 8.70 17.47 6.29
C ALA A 127 9.70 16.31 6.18
N SER A 128 9.97 15.81 4.97
CA SER A 128 10.92 14.71 4.73
C SER A 128 12.36 15.06 5.14
N ALA A 129 12.79 16.29 4.87
CA ALA A 129 14.13 16.77 5.25
C ALA A 129 14.29 16.89 6.77
N ALA A 130 13.24 17.28 7.49
CA ALA A 130 13.27 17.48 8.94
C ALA A 130 13.43 16.19 9.77
N LEU A 131 13.15 15.01 9.19
CA LEU A 131 13.23 13.74 9.93
C LEU A 131 14.67 13.30 10.19
N ALA A 132 15.01 13.05 11.45
CA ALA A 132 16.25 12.42 11.84
C ALA A 132 16.13 10.89 11.81
N VAL A 133 17.25 10.19 11.62
CA VAL A 133 17.31 8.73 11.78
C VAL A 133 17.24 8.42 13.28
N PRO A 134 16.20 7.72 13.77
CA PRO A 134 16.09 7.41 15.19
C PRO A 134 17.02 6.26 15.60
N SER A 135 17.19 6.06 16.90
CA SER A 135 17.88 4.88 17.41
C SER A 135 17.04 3.61 17.18
N ARG A 136 17.67 2.56 16.68
CA ARG A 136 17.08 1.23 16.56
C ARG A 136 17.11 0.51 17.92
N PRO A 137 16.03 -0.19 18.33
CA PRO A 137 16.06 -1.05 19.51
C PRO A 137 17.03 -2.24 19.32
N PRO A 138 17.45 -2.92 20.42
CA PRO A 138 18.25 -4.14 20.31
C PRO A 138 17.58 -5.21 19.45
N ARG A 139 18.34 -5.83 18.54
CA ARG A 139 17.83 -6.90 17.67
C ARG A 139 17.39 -8.11 18.50
N ARG A 140 16.16 -8.58 18.25
CA ARG A 140 15.66 -9.85 18.78
C ARG A 140 16.34 -11.00 18.04
N THR A 141 17.08 -11.84 18.78
CA THR A 141 17.74 -13.02 18.21
C THR A 141 16.76 -14.18 18.21
N LEU A 142 16.44 -14.71 17.03
CA LEU A 142 15.51 -15.82 16.85
C LEU A 142 16.25 -17.04 16.28
N PRO A 143 15.89 -18.28 16.70
CA PRO A 143 16.45 -19.49 16.12
C PRO A 143 16.06 -19.61 14.65
N ALA A 144 17.02 -19.90 13.79
CA ALA A 144 16.85 -20.04 12.35
C ALA A 144 17.59 -21.27 11.83
N GLY A 145 17.13 -21.81 10.70
CA GLY A 145 17.80 -22.92 10.02
C GLY A 145 19.18 -22.50 9.49
N SER A 146 19.99 -23.48 9.07
CA SER A 146 21.34 -23.21 8.57
C SER A 146 21.33 -22.24 7.39
N GLY A 147 22.14 -21.17 7.47
CA GLY A 147 22.24 -20.15 6.42
C GLY A 147 21.09 -19.13 6.39
N LEU A 148 20.15 -19.18 7.34
CA LEU A 148 19.04 -18.23 7.44
C LEU A 148 19.14 -17.34 8.69
N LYS A 149 18.47 -16.19 8.64
CA LYS A 149 18.16 -15.36 9.80
C LYS A 149 16.73 -14.84 9.72
N TRP A 150 16.12 -14.56 10.87
CA TRP A 150 14.83 -13.89 10.91
C TRP A 150 14.99 -12.38 10.93
N ILE A 151 14.21 -11.70 10.11
CA ILE A 151 14.09 -10.24 10.09
C ILE A 151 12.64 -9.83 10.37
N ALA A 152 12.45 -8.64 10.92
CA ALA A 152 11.11 -8.11 11.23
C ALA A 152 10.63 -7.17 10.12
N GLY A 153 9.35 -7.28 9.77
CA GLY A 153 8.73 -6.45 8.76
C GLY A 153 7.28 -6.08 9.06
N ASP A 154 6.81 -5.07 8.33
CA ASP A 154 5.42 -4.64 8.27
C ASP A 154 5.09 -4.44 6.78
N PHE A 155 3.99 -5.04 6.33
CA PHE A 155 3.66 -5.18 4.92
C PHE A 155 2.48 -4.32 4.45
N HIS A 156 2.08 -3.34 5.27
CA HIS A 156 0.97 -2.47 4.93
C HIS A 156 1.10 -1.11 5.63
N ALA A 157 1.42 -0.05 4.88
CA ALA A 157 1.52 1.31 5.42
C ALA A 157 1.40 2.38 4.32
N HIS A 158 0.82 3.52 4.69
CA HIS A 158 0.45 4.60 3.78
C HIS A 158 1.15 5.91 4.09
N SER A 159 1.49 6.64 3.04
CA SER A 159 2.22 7.91 3.13
C SER A 159 1.37 9.06 2.58
N LEU A 160 1.95 10.26 2.59
CA LEU A 160 1.38 11.41 1.89
C LEU A 160 1.26 11.21 0.37
N HIS A 161 1.73 10.11 -0.24
CA HIS A 161 1.44 9.83 -1.65
C HIS A 161 0.01 9.36 -1.87
N SER A 162 -0.69 8.89 -0.85
CA SER A 162 -2.14 8.62 -0.88
C SER A 162 -2.86 9.37 0.23
N ASP A 163 -3.43 8.67 1.20
CA ASP A 163 -4.24 9.21 2.30
C ASP A 163 -3.56 9.13 3.68
N GLY A 164 -2.33 8.64 3.73
CA GLY A 164 -1.46 8.76 4.90
C GLY A 164 -1.15 10.21 5.24
N SER A 165 -0.86 10.49 6.51
CA SER A 165 -0.67 11.86 7.01
C SER A 165 0.79 12.28 7.16
N THR A 166 1.75 11.44 6.76
CA THR A 166 3.20 11.71 6.94
C THR A 166 4.02 11.32 5.71
N PRO A 167 5.20 11.95 5.48
CA PRO A 167 6.07 11.57 4.36
C PRO A 167 6.69 10.18 4.59
N ILE A 168 7.21 9.55 3.53
CA ILE A 168 7.85 8.23 3.61
C ILE A 168 9.03 8.23 4.61
N ALA A 169 9.77 9.34 4.71
CA ALA A 169 10.84 9.50 5.70
C ALA A 169 10.36 9.31 7.15
N ASN A 170 9.11 9.70 7.45
CA ASN A 170 8.51 9.47 8.77
C ASN A 170 8.16 8.00 8.97
N LEU A 171 7.60 7.32 7.96
CA LEU A 171 7.35 5.88 8.00
C LEU A 171 8.65 5.09 8.21
N ALA A 172 9.72 5.46 7.49
CA ALA A 172 11.04 4.86 7.66
C ALA A 172 11.58 5.06 9.10
N ALA A 173 11.44 6.27 9.65
CA ALA A 173 11.83 6.56 11.03
C ALA A 173 11.03 5.71 12.04
N LEU A 174 9.70 5.65 11.87
CA LEU A 174 8.83 4.84 12.72
C LEU A 174 9.18 3.34 12.64
N GLY A 175 9.44 2.82 11.44
CA GLY A 175 9.87 1.43 11.25
C GLY A 175 11.20 1.13 11.93
N VAL A 176 12.20 2.02 11.81
CA VAL A 176 13.49 1.88 12.52
C VAL A 176 13.28 1.90 14.04
N ALA A 177 12.46 2.81 14.55
CA ALA A 177 12.16 2.92 15.98
C ALA A 177 11.39 1.69 16.51
N ALA A 178 10.55 1.08 15.66
CA ALA A 178 9.84 -0.17 15.95
C ALA A 178 10.73 -1.43 15.84
N GLY A 179 11.97 -1.29 15.35
CA GLY A 179 12.92 -2.40 15.19
C GLY A 179 12.79 -3.17 13.88
N LEU A 180 11.98 -2.69 12.93
CA LEU A 180 11.76 -3.34 11.63
C LEU A 180 12.99 -3.26 10.73
N ASP A 181 13.33 -4.36 10.09
CA ASP A 181 14.38 -4.43 9.08
C ASP A 181 13.83 -4.07 7.69
N VAL A 182 12.55 -4.34 7.44
CA VAL A 182 11.84 -3.95 6.20
C VAL A 182 10.46 -3.34 6.50
N LEU A 183 9.99 -2.45 5.62
CA LEU A 183 8.65 -1.86 5.68
C LEU A 183 8.12 -1.69 4.25
N ALA A 184 6.96 -2.26 3.95
CA ALA A 184 6.30 -2.02 2.67
C ALA A 184 5.57 -0.69 2.69
N ILE A 185 5.75 0.11 1.63
CA ILE A 185 5.04 1.37 1.42
C ILE A 185 4.04 1.13 0.30
N THR A 186 2.75 1.15 0.65
CA THR A 186 1.66 0.57 -0.16
C THR A 186 0.58 1.59 -0.47
N ASP A 187 0.97 2.83 -0.81
CA ASP A 187 0.02 3.91 -1.12
C ASP A 187 -1.05 3.50 -2.14
N HIS A 188 -2.29 3.95 -1.91
CA HIS A 188 -3.46 3.56 -2.69
C HIS A 188 -3.36 3.94 -4.17
N ASN A 189 -3.49 2.94 -5.06
CA ASN A 189 -3.63 3.09 -6.51
C ASN A 189 -2.55 3.96 -7.19
N THR A 190 -1.39 4.11 -6.58
CA THR A 190 -0.25 4.84 -7.13
C THR A 190 1.07 4.12 -6.86
N VAL A 191 2.06 4.40 -7.70
CA VAL A 191 3.46 3.94 -7.55
C VAL A 191 4.43 5.13 -7.53
N ALA A 192 3.92 6.36 -7.43
CA ALA A 192 4.72 7.58 -7.51
C ALA A 192 5.83 7.63 -6.45
N HIS A 193 5.58 7.05 -5.27
CA HIS A 193 6.53 6.97 -4.16
C HIS A 193 7.72 6.06 -4.44
N HIS A 194 7.63 5.13 -5.40
CA HIS A 194 8.68 4.12 -5.65
C HIS A 194 10.05 4.75 -5.94
N LEU A 195 10.07 5.91 -6.62
CA LEU A 195 11.30 6.62 -6.98
C LEU A 195 12.09 7.12 -5.76
N GLU A 196 11.45 7.33 -4.62
CA GLU A 196 12.08 7.85 -3.41
C GLU A 196 12.63 6.74 -2.50
N LEU A 197 12.12 5.51 -2.64
CA LEU A 197 12.37 4.41 -1.71
C LEU A 197 13.86 4.04 -1.58
N PRO A 198 14.67 3.95 -2.66
CA PRO A 198 16.08 3.58 -2.51
C PRO A 198 16.87 4.61 -1.67
N GLY A 199 16.71 5.90 -1.96
CA GLY A 199 17.42 6.96 -1.25
C GLY A 199 17.01 7.06 0.23
N LEU A 200 15.73 6.85 0.53
CA LEU A 200 15.24 6.81 1.91
C LEU A 200 15.65 5.52 2.63
N SER A 201 15.69 4.39 1.94
CA SER A 201 16.18 3.12 2.51
C SER A 201 17.62 3.24 2.96
N ASP A 202 18.49 3.81 2.11
CA ASP A 202 19.90 4.04 2.43
C ASP A 202 20.06 5.05 3.57
N ARG A 203 19.29 6.15 3.54
CA ARG A 203 19.36 7.19 4.58
C ARG A 203 18.98 6.65 5.96
N PHE A 204 17.92 5.85 6.05
CA PHE A 204 17.37 5.40 7.33
C PHE A 204 17.89 4.02 7.77
N GLY A 205 18.54 3.26 6.89
CA GLY A 205 19.04 1.92 7.21
C GLY A 205 17.92 0.92 7.46
N ILE A 206 16.87 0.97 6.62
CA ILE A 206 15.71 0.06 6.62
C ILE A 206 15.34 -0.25 5.17
N GLY A 207 15.00 -1.49 4.85
CA GLY A 207 14.56 -1.86 3.51
C GLY A 207 13.13 -1.41 3.25
N LEU A 208 12.92 -0.38 2.43
CA LEU A 208 11.58 0.05 2.04
C LEU A 208 11.13 -0.76 0.82
N ILE A 209 10.15 -1.65 1.02
CA ILE A 209 9.62 -2.52 -0.03
C ILE A 209 8.64 -1.70 -0.89
N PRO A 210 8.84 -1.61 -2.20
CA PRO A 210 7.87 -1.00 -3.11
C PRO A 210 6.57 -1.81 -3.13
N GLY A 211 5.45 -1.13 -3.00
CA GLY A 211 4.14 -1.72 -3.21
C GLY A 211 3.12 -0.68 -3.69
N GLN A 212 1.97 -1.18 -4.12
CA GLN A 212 0.75 -0.42 -4.37
C GLN A 212 -0.39 -1.15 -3.67
N GLU A 213 -1.21 -0.45 -2.88
CA GLU A 213 -2.50 -1.01 -2.50
C GLU A 213 -3.52 -0.77 -3.63
N VAL A 214 -3.85 -1.84 -4.34
CA VAL A 214 -4.94 -1.86 -5.32
C VAL A 214 -6.26 -1.80 -4.56
N THR A 215 -6.93 -0.66 -4.66
CA THR A 215 -8.02 -0.27 -3.75
C THR A 215 -9.32 -0.09 -4.50
N THR A 216 -10.35 -0.83 -4.08
CA THR A 216 -11.71 -0.73 -4.60
C THR A 216 -12.72 -0.88 -3.46
N ASP A 217 -13.96 -0.42 -3.67
CA ASP A 217 -15.06 -0.62 -2.71
C ASP A 217 -15.27 -2.09 -2.32
N THR A 218 -14.85 -3.04 -3.16
CA THR A 218 -15.14 -4.48 -3.05
C THR A 218 -13.94 -5.32 -2.62
N GLY A 219 -12.87 -4.71 -2.16
CA GLY A 219 -11.70 -5.41 -1.67
C GLY A 219 -10.41 -4.70 -2.04
N HIS A 220 -9.40 -4.92 -1.20
CA HIS A 220 -8.08 -4.34 -1.33
C HIS A 220 -7.01 -5.42 -1.47
N ALA A 221 -5.94 -5.13 -2.20
CA ALA A 221 -4.80 -6.01 -2.31
C ALA A 221 -3.49 -5.23 -2.49
N ASN A 222 -2.44 -5.62 -1.77
CA ASN A 222 -1.10 -5.11 -1.99
C ASN A 222 -0.41 -5.85 -3.12
N ALA A 223 0.06 -5.10 -4.11
CA ALA A 223 0.94 -5.56 -5.17
C ALA A 223 2.38 -5.14 -4.85
N PHE A 224 3.21 -6.09 -4.43
CA PHE A 224 4.59 -5.83 -4.01
C PHE A 224 5.60 -6.04 -5.14
N GLY A 225 6.70 -5.28 -5.08
CA GLY A 225 7.83 -5.37 -5.99
C GLY A 225 8.07 -4.09 -6.78
N HIS A 226 9.23 -4.01 -7.45
CA HIS A 226 9.55 -2.93 -8.38
C HIS A 226 8.80 -3.12 -9.71
N ILE A 227 7.47 -3.03 -9.63
CA ILE A 227 6.53 -3.25 -10.74
C ILE A 227 5.81 -1.93 -11.08
N THR A 228 5.26 -1.84 -12.29
CA THR A 228 4.44 -0.69 -12.68
C THR A 228 3.06 -0.76 -12.02
N ALA A 229 2.33 0.35 -12.05
CA ALA A 229 0.98 0.40 -11.49
C ALA A 229 0.07 -0.71 -12.02
N ILE A 230 -0.68 -1.34 -11.11
CA ILE A 230 -1.75 -2.28 -11.42
C ILE A 230 -3.04 -1.50 -11.55
N ASP A 231 -3.72 -1.65 -12.69
CA ASP A 231 -4.97 -0.93 -12.95
C ASP A 231 -6.13 -1.52 -12.13
N PHE A 232 -6.43 -0.85 -11.01
CA PHE A 232 -7.53 -1.16 -10.08
C PHE A 232 -8.92 -1.10 -10.73
N ARG A 233 -9.04 -0.57 -11.95
CA ARG A 233 -10.30 -0.52 -12.70
C ARG A 233 -10.56 -1.82 -13.46
N GLN A 234 -9.54 -2.65 -13.65
CA GLN A 234 -9.68 -3.98 -14.27
C GLN A 234 -10.21 -5.01 -13.26
N PRO A 235 -10.81 -6.13 -13.72
CA PRO A 235 -11.26 -7.20 -12.83
C PRO A 235 -10.12 -7.75 -11.96
N ALA A 236 -10.38 -8.06 -10.69
CA ALA A 236 -9.32 -8.48 -9.76
C ALA A 236 -8.51 -9.72 -10.19
N SER A 237 -9.11 -10.61 -10.99
CA SER A 237 -8.40 -11.75 -11.57
C SER A 237 -7.23 -11.32 -12.46
N THR A 238 -7.31 -10.15 -13.12
CA THR A 238 -6.19 -9.64 -13.94
C THR A 238 -5.06 -9.12 -13.07
N TRP A 239 -5.34 -8.63 -11.86
CA TRP A 239 -4.30 -8.16 -10.93
C TRP A 239 -3.36 -9.29 -10.53
N VAL A 240 -3.91 -10.47 -10.21
CA VAL A 240 -3.10 -11.66 -9.87
C VAL A 240 -2.13 -11.99 -11.01
N THR A 241 -2.66 -12.12 -12.22
CA THR A 241 -1.85 -12.47 -13.40
C THR A 241 -0.83 -11.39 -13.75
N GLU A 242 -1.19 -10.11 -13.65
CA GLU A 242 -0.33 -9.00 -14.06
C GLU A 242 0.81 -8.76 -13.07
N VAL A 243 0.53 -8.84 -11.77
CA VAL A 243 1.56 -8.77 -10.73
C VAL A 243 2.57 -9.90 -10.90
N ALA A 244 2.09 -11.14 -11.10
CA ALA A 244 2.96 -12.28 -11.34
C ALA A 244 3.80 -12.13 -12.63
N ARG A 245 3.20 -11.62 -13.71
CA ARG A 245 3.88 -11.37 -15.00
C ARG A 245 5.04 -10.38 -14.85
N GLN A 246 4.90 -9.41 -13.96
CA GLN A 246 5.93 -8.42 -13.66
C GLN A 246 6.95 -8.88 -12.60
N GLY A 247 6.80 -10.10 -12.08
CA GLY A 247 7.69 -10.65 -11.04
C GLY A 247 7.39 -10.16 -9.63
N GLY A 248 6.22 -9.56 -9.40
CA GLY A 248 5.75 -9.13 -8.09
C GLY A 248 4.97 -10.21 -7.35
N LEU A 249 4.49 -9.86 -6.15
CA LEU A 249 3.64 -10.71 -5.31
C LEU A 249 2.35 -9.96 -4.94
N LEU A 250 1.19 -10.58 -5.17
CA LEU A 250 -0.08 -10.02 -4.73
C LEU A 250 -0.45 -10.57 -3.34
N SER A 251 -0.93 -9.72 -2.44
CA SER A 251 -1.51 -10.06 -1.16
C SER A 251 -2.94 -9.54 -1.07
N ILE A 252 -3.90 -10.37 -0.68
CA ILE A 252 -5.22 -9.85 -0.25
C ILE A 252 -5.04 -9.14 1.09
N ASN A 253 -5.50 -7.90 1.18
CA ASN A 253 -5.46 -7.15 2.43
C ASN A 253 -6.75 -7.38 3.21
N HIS A 254 -6.63 -7.48 4.53
CA HIS A 254 -7.70 -7.58 5.52
C HIS A 254 -9.02 -8.15 4.94
N PRO A 255 -9.06 -9.43 4.52
CA PRO A 255 -10.21 -10.00 3.79
C PRO A 255 -11.54 -9.90 4.54
N LEU A 256 -11.48 -9.70 5.86
CA LEU A 256 -12.60 -9.51 6.78
C LEU A 256 -12.70 -8.06 7.32
N GLY A 257 -12.20 -7.06 6.58
CA GLY A 257 -12.09 -5.65 6.96
C GLY A 257 -13.38 -4.83 6.90
N GLY A 258 -14.55 -5.43 7.18
CA GLY A 258 -15.82 -4.72 7.14
C GLY A 258 -16.21 -4.27 5.72
N ASP A 259 -16.43 -2.98 5.49
CA ASP A 259 -16.82 -2.45 4.17
C ASP A 259 -15.73 -2.67 3.10
N CYS A 260 -14.47 -2.82 3.52
CA CYS A 260 -13.32 -3.11 2.65
C CYS A 260 -13.04 -4.62 2.49
N SER A 261 -13.92 -5.49 2.98
CA SER A 261 -13.76 -6.94 2.88
C SER A 261 -13.58 -7.39 1.43
N TRP A 262 -12.76 -8.42 1.23
CA TRP A 262 -12.51 -8.98 -0.09
C TRP A 262 -13.78 -9.67 -0.64
N ARG A 263 -14.29 -9.17 -1.76
CA ARG A 263 -15.51 -9.66 -2.41
C ARG A 263 -15.32 -9.95 -3.90
N HIS A 264 -14.11 -9.77 -4.41
CA HIS A 264 -13.82 -10.06 -5.81
C HIS A 264 -13.74 -11.57 -6.05
N PRO A 265 -14.45 -12.09 -7.06
CA PRO A 265 -14.26 -13.47 -7.49
C PRO A 265 -12.88 -13.61 -8.13
N LEU A 266 -12.17 -14.67 -7.76
CA LEU A 266 -10.87 -15.00 -8.33
C LEU A 266 -10.90 -16.39 -8.97
N THR A 267 -10.20 -16.52 -10.09
CA THR A 267 -9.96 -17.81 -10.75
C THR A 267 -8.76 -18.56 -10.17
N GLU A 268 -7.87 -17.84 -9.51
CA GLU A 268 -6.67 -18.34 -8.86
C GLU A 268 -6.40 -17.53 -7.59
N HIS A 269 -5.88 -18.19 -6.55
CA HIS A 269 -5.58 -17.50 -5.29
C HIS A 269 -4.23 -16.80 -5.39
N PRO A 270 -4.12 -15.55 -4.92
CA PRO A 270 -2.84 -14.88 -4.82
C PRO A 270 -1.94 -15.60 -3.80
N PRO A 271 -0.61 -15.46 -3.94
CA PRO A 271 0.34 -16.17 -3.11
C PRO A 271 0.27 -15.75 -1.64
N LEU A 272 -0.17 -14.52 -1.34
CA LEU A 272 -0.16 -13.96 0.01
C LEU A 272 -1.57 -13.51 0.43
N ALA A 273 -1.80 -13.44 1.74
CA ALA A 273 -2.94 -12.75 2.33
C ALA A 273 -2.62 -12.24 3.73
N GLU A 274 -3.21 -11.12 4.12
CA GLU A 274 -3.23 -10.67 5.51
C GLU A 274 -4.12 -11.60 6.34
N ILE A 275 -3.48 -12.42 7.17
CA ILE A 275 -4.13 -13.28 8.16
C ILE A 275 -4.01 -12.66 9.58
N TRP A 276 -3.36 -11.50 9.68
CA TRP A 276 -3.49 -10.59 10.81
C TRP A 276 -3.48 -9.14 10.32
N HIS A 277 -4.50 -8.38 10.69
CA HIS A 277 -4.59 -6.94 10.42
C HIS A 277 -4.72 -6.15 11.72
N SER A 278 -4.20 -4.93 11.76
CA SER A 278 -4.21 -4.04 12.93
C SER A 278 -5.60 -3.76 13.52
N SER A 279 -6.63 -3.72 12.67
CA SER A 279 -8.01 -3.46 13.10
C SER A 279 -8.67 -4.64 13.84
N TRP A 280 -8.04 -5.82 13.85
CA TRP A 280 -8.54 -7.03 14.50
C TRP A 280 -8.09 -7.09 15.96
N LEU A 281 -8.64 -6.19 16.77
CA LEU A 281 -8.20 -5.94 18.16
C LEU A 281 -8.50 -7.10 19.13
N ASP A 282 -9.50 -7.94 18.84
CA ASP A 282 -9.75 -9.16 19.61
C ASP A 282 -8.86 -10.30 19.08
N HIS A 283 -7.75 -10.56 19.77
CA HIS A 283 -6.81 -11.61 19.39
C HIS A 283 -7.38 -13.04 19.57
N HIS A 284 -8.55 -13.19 20.17
CA HIS A 284 -9.27 -14.47 20.23
C HIS A 284 -10.22 -14.68 19.05
N TRP A 285 -10.36 -13.68 18.18
CA TRP A 285 -11.22 -13.77 17.02
C TRP A 285 -10.64 -14.74 15.99
N GLY A 286 -11.21 -15.95 15.91
CA GLY A 286 -10.77 -17.00 14.99
C GLY A 286 -11.19 -16.80 13.52
N GLY A 287 -11.87 -15.69 13.18
CA GLY A 287 -12.37 -15.42 11.83
C GLY A 287 -11.30 -15.49 10.74
N PRO A 288 -10.16 -14.79 10.88
CA PRO A 288 -9.08 -14.81 9.89
C PRO A 288 -8.47 -16.20 9.68
N ILE A 289 -8.30 -16.99 10.75
CA ILE A 289 -7.81 -18.37 10.66
C ILE A 289 -8.82 -19.27 9.94
N ALA A 290 -10.11 -19.14 10.26
CA ALA A 290 -11.16 -19.89 9.58
C ALA A 290 -11.27 -19.51 8.09
N TRP A 291 -11.10 -18.23 7.77
CA TRP A 291 -11.02 -17.76 6.39
C TRP A 291 -9.83 -18.38 5.66
N TRP A 292 -8.63 -18.37 6.27
CA TRP A 292 -7.43 -18.96 5.68
C TRP A 292 -7.55 -20.47 5.43
N GLN A 293 -8.14 -21.21 6.38
CA GLN A 293 -8.42 -22.65 6.22
C GLN A 293 -9.39 -22.93 5.06
N ALA A 294 -10.44 -22.11 4.92
CA ALA A 294 -11.41 -22.23 3.84
C ALA A 294 -10.84 -21.78 2.49
N TRP A 295 -9.96 -20.78 2.51
CA TRP A 295 -9.27 -20.23 1.34
C TRP A 295 -8.20 -21.19 0.81
N GLY A 296 -7.46 -21.84 1.71
CA GLY A 296 -6.38 -22.75 1.38
C GLY A 296 -5.07 -22.33 2.04
N LEU A 297 -4.46 -23.27 2.78
CA LEU A 297 -3.24 -23.03 3.54
C LEU A 297 -1.98 -22.89 2.69
N ASP A 298 -2.09 -23.03 1.37
CA ASP A 298 -1.02 -22.74 0.41
C ASP A 298 -0.79 -21.22 0.24
N THR A 299 -1.79 -20.38 0.60
CA THR A 299 -1.60 -18.93 0.68
C THR A 299 -0.74 -18.60 1.91
N VAL A 300 0.35 -17.87 1.69
CA VAL A 300 1.30 -17.50 2.74
C VAL A 300 0.71 -16.38 3.60
N PRO A 301 0.66 -16.56 4.94
CA PRO A 301 0.11 -15.56 5.82
C PRO A 301 1.12 -14.43 6.05
N ILE A 302 0.63 -13.19 5.95
CA ILE A 302 1.33 -11.99 6.41
C ILE A 302 0.42 -11.17 7.32
N GLY A 303 0.98 -10.11 7.90
CA GLY A 303 0.23 -9.04 8.53
C GLY A 303 0.89 -7.69 8.32
N GLY A 304 0.09 -6.65 8.45
CA GLY A 304 0.53 -5.27 8.32
C GLY A 304 -0.26 -4.33 9.23
N SER A 305 0.36 -3.20 9.57
CA SER A 305 -0.25 -2.22 10.47
C SER A 305 -1.35 -1.41 9.82
N ASP A 306 -1.37 -1.33 8.48
CA ASP A 306 -2.24 -0.44 7.72
C ASP A 306 -2.17 0.99 8.27
N TRP A 307 -0.94 1.42 8.54
CA TRP A 307 -0.72 2.67 9.25
C TRP A 307 -0.94 3.86 8.33
N HIS A 308 -1.77 4.80 8.76
CA HIS A 308 -2.07 6.02 8.02
C HIS A 308 -1.59 7.28 8.75
N ASN A 309 -1.75 7.32 10.07
CA ASN A 309 -1.52 8.53 10.86
C ASN A 309 -1.24 8.23 12.35
N PRO A 310 -0.77 9.21 13.13
CA PRO A 310 -0.48 9.03 14.56
C PRO A 310 -1.68 8.64 15.44
N ASP A 311 -2.91 8.84 14.98
CA ASP A 311 -4.13 8.44 15.68
C ASP A 311 -4.53 6.98 15.38
N SER A 312 -3.76 6.27 14.54
CA SER A 312 -3.97 4.84 14.27
C SER A 312 -3.99 4.05 15.58
N PRO A 313 -4.92 3.09 15.74
CA PRO A 313 -5.11 2.37 17.00
C PRO A 313 -3.89 1.51 17.37
N THR A 314 -3.09 1.12 16.39
CA THR A 314 -1.85 0.38 16.56
C THR A 314 -0.69 1.13 15.91
N PRO A 315 0.52 1.04 16.48
CA PRO A 315 1.72 1.58 15.85
C PRO A 315 2.16 0.72 14.65
N ILE A 316 3.06 1.26 13.83
CA ILE A 316 3.80 0.50 12.81
C ILE A 316 4.45 -0.74 13.44
N GLY A 317 4.44 -1.86 12.71
CA GLY A 317 4.94 -3.16 13.16
C GLY A 317 3.99 -3.92 14.08
N THR A 318 2.71 -3.55 14.12
CA THR A 318 1.66 -4.23 14.91
C THR A 318 0.47 -4.56 14.00
N PRO A 319 0.35 -5.80 13.50
CA PRO A 319 1.22 -6.97 13.75
C PRO A 319 2.62 -6.88 13.11
N THR A 320 3.57 -7.66 13.62
CA THR A 320 4.89 -7.85 13.02
C THR A 320 4.90 -9.12 12.19
N THR A 321 5.27 -9.03 10.91
CA THR A 321 5.58 -10.18 10.06
C THR A 321 7.07 -10.48 10.11
N TRP A 322 7.42 -11.70 10.49
CA TRP A 322 8.79 -12.19 10.53
C TRP A 322 9.09 -13.01 9.29
N LEU A 323 10.29 -12.84 8.73
CA LEU A 323 10.72 -13.48 7.48
C LEU A 323 12.03 -14.20 7.73
N ALA A 324 12.12 -15.50 7.41
CA ALA A 324 13.41 -16.19 7.37
C ALA A 324 14.07 -15.94 6.02
N VAL A 325 15.09 -15.10 6.03
CA VAL A 325 15.85 -14.63 4.86
C VAL A 325 17.26 -15.23 4.86
N ASP A 326 17.95 -15.15 3.73
CA ASP A 326 19.37 -15.51 3.65
C ASP A 326 20.18 -14.69 4.68
N ALA A 327 21.01 -15.38 5.47
CA ALA A 327 21.82 -14.75 6.49
C ALA A 327 22.81 -13.71 5.93
N SER A 328 23.18 -13.81 4.65
CA SER A 328 24.11 -12.88 4.00
C SER A 328 23.49 -11.53 3.60
N ALA A 329 22.16 -11.38 3.61
CA ALA A 329 21.50 -10.14 3.23
C ALA A 329 21.65 -9.08 4.34
N GLU A 330 22.49 -8.06 4.15
CA GLU A 330 22.81 -7.09 5.21
C GLU A 330 22.37 -5.66 4.87
N THR A 331 22.45 -5.27 3.61
CA THR A 331 22.06 -3.93 3.17
C THR A 331 20.53 -3.79 3.04
N PRO A 332 19.97 -2.58 3.16
CA PRO A 332 18.54 -2.35 2.93
C PRO A 332 18.03 -2.93 1.60
N ALA A 333 18.78 -2.78 0.52
CA ALA A 333 18.41 -3.32 -0.79
C ALA A 333 18.42 -4.86 -0.81
N GLU A 334 19.44 -5.50 -0.25
CA GLU A 334 19.49 -6.97 -0.13
C GLU A 334 18.35 -7.50 0.76
N LEU A 335 17.98 -6.78 1.81
CA LEU A 335 16.87 -7.14 2.70
C LEU A 335 15.52 -7.06 1.99
N VAL A 336 15.29 -6.07 1.11
CA VAL A 336 14.06 -5.99 0.29
C VAL A 336 13.95 -7.22 -0.61
N GLU A 337 15.01 -7.55 -1.36
CA GLU A 337 15.02 -8.71 -2.25
C GLU A 337 14.85 -10.03 -1.47
N ALA A 338 15.58 -10.17 -0.36
CA ALA A 338 15.49 -11.38 0.46
C ALA A 338 14.12 -11.52 1.15
N ALA A 339 13.47 -10.41 1.52
CA ALA A 339 12.10 -10.39 2.04
C ALA A 339 11.09 -10.91 1.01
N LEU A 340 11.14 -10.42 -0.23
CA LEU A 340 10.26 -10.90 -1.32
C LEU A 340 10.50 -12.38 -1.63
N GLN A 341 11.75 -12.85 -1.58
CA GLN A 341 12.08 -14.26 -1.73
C GLN A 341 11.56 -15.11 -0.56
N ALA A 342 11.63 -14.62 0.67
CA ALA A 342 11.09 -15.31 1.84
C ALA A 342 9.56 -15.42 1.80
N LEU A 343 8.87 -14.36 1.35
CA LEU A 343 7.43 -14.38 1.09
C LEU A 343 7.07 -15.43 0.03
N THR A 344 7.78 -15.45 -1.09
CA THR A 344 7.59 -16.44 -2.16
C THR A 344 7.79 -17.87 -1.66
N ALA A 345 8.74 -18.08 -0.75
CA ALA A 345 9.06 -19.39 -0.17
C ALA A 345 8.15 -19.77 1.01
N GLY A 346 7.19 -18.93 1.41
CA GLY A 346 6.33 -19.19 2.57
C GLY A 346 7.07 -19.24 3.91
N ARG A 347 8.22 -18.57 4.01
CA ARG A 347 9.05 -18.57 5.22
C ARG A 347 8.67 -17.44 6.16
N THR A 348 7.39 -17.41 6.54
CA THR A 348 6.81 -16.35 7.38
C THR A 348 6.40 -16.85 8.76
N ALA A 349 6.36 -15.93 9.71
CA ALA A 349 5.67 -16.07 10.99
C ALA A 349 5.08 -14.71 11.38
N ILE A 350 4.01 -14.67 12.17
CA ILE A 350 3.37 -13.41 12.57
C ILE A 350 3.29 -13.37 14.09
N SER A 351 3.62 -12.23 14.68
CA SER A 351 3.42 -11.94 16.10
C SER A 351 2.70 -10.61 16.28
N THR A 352 1.99 -10.43 17.40
CA THR A 352 1.28 -9.17 17.67
C THR A 352 2.21 -7.97 17.66
N THR A 353 3.40 -8.09 18.26
CA THR A 353 4.42 -7.04 18.33
C THR A 353 5.82 -7.64 18.21
N TYR A 354 6.83 -6.78 18.09
CA TYR A 354 8.25 -7.17 17.95
C TYR A 354 8.75 -8.12 19.05
N THR A 355 8.25 -8.02 20.29
CA THR A 355 8.68 -8.87 21.41
C THR A 355 7.63 -9.88 21.86
N ALA A 356 6.49 -9.96 21.17
CA ALA A 356 5.41 -10.87 21.50
C ALA A 356 5.83 -12.35 21.31
N PRO A 357 5.11 -13.30 21.96
CA PRO A 357 5.28 -14.73 21.70
C PRO A 357 5.21 -15.04 20.20
N ILE A 358 6.01 -15.99 19.75
CA ILE A 358 6.10 -16.33 18.33
C ILE A 358 6.31 -17.82 18.12
N LEU A 359 5.72 -18.36 17.04
CA LEU A 359 5.93 -19.72 16.57
C LEU A 359 6.77 -19.67 15.29
N LEU A 360 7.94 -20.29 15.30
CA LEU A 360 8.90 -20.26 14.20
C LEU A 360 9.09 -21.66 13.63
N ARG A 361 9.15 -21.76 12.31
CA ARG A 361 9.63 -22.98 11.65
C ARG A 361 11.15 -22.92 11.50
N VAL A 362 11.83 -23.89 12.10
CA VAL A 362 13.29 -24.08 12.00
C VAL A 362 13.53 -25.47 11.47
N ASP A 363 13.91 -25.54 10.19
CA ASP A 363 14.01 -26.78 9.42
C ASP A 363 12.69 -27.58 9.49
N ASP A 364 12.73 -28.78 10.07
CA ASP A 364 11.57 -29.67 10.25
C ASP A 364 10.90 -29.54 11.63
N THR A 365 11.25 -28.51 12.40
CA THR A 365 10.74 -28.29 13.76
C THR A 365 9.98 -26.97 13.89
N LEU A 366 8.99 -26.96 14.79
CA LEU A 366 8.33 -25.74 15.23
C LEU A 366 8.85 -25.36 16.62
N ILE A 367 9.31 -24.13 16.76
CA ILE A 367 9.83 -23.58 18.02
C ILE A 367 8.92 -22.45 18.46
N ALA A 368 8.27 -22.61 19.61
CA ALA A 368 7.57 -21.52 20.27
C ALA A 368 8.54 -20.77 21.19
N LEU A 369 8.70 -19.47 20.97
CA LEU A 369 9.58 -18.60 21.75
C LEU A 369 8.77 -17.59 22.55
N ASP A 370 9.22 -17.29 23.77
CA ASP A 370 8.59 -16.33 24.70
C ASP A 370 7.12 -16.64 25.01
N ALA A 371 6.72 -17.92 24.94
CA ALA A 371 5.34 -18.38 25.04
C ALA A 371 5.06 -19.29 26.27
N PRO A 372 5.46 -18.92 27.51
CA PRO A 372 5.28 -19.79 28.66
C PRO A 372 3.80 -20.00 28.99
N ASN A 373 3.43 -21.21 29.41
CA ASN A 373 2.06 -21.59 29.76
C ASN A 373 1.04 -21.41 28.62
N THR A 374 1.47 -21.58 27.37
CA THR A 374 0.61 -21.46 26.18
C THR A 374 0.42 -22.81 25.49
N LEU A 375 -0.55 -22.83 24.58
CA LEU A 375 -0.84 -23.94 23.68
C LEU A 375 -0.59 -23.47 22.25
N VAL A 376 0.05 -24.30 21.43
CA VAL A 376 0.05 -24.17 19.98
C VAL A 376 -1.18 -24.89 19.45
N LEU A 377 -1.98 -24.21 18.64
CA LEU A 377 -3.12 -24.82 17.96
C LEU A 377 -2.67 -25.27 16.56
N ALA A 378 -2.81 -26.56 16.28
CA ALA A 378 -2.62 -27.10 14.94
C ALA A 378 -3.74 -26.64 13.99
N PRO A 379 -3.56 -26.76 12.65
CA PRO A 379 -4.60 -26.38 11.70
C PRO A 379 -5.94 -27.12 11.86
N ASP A 380 -5.96 -28.29 12.50
CA ASP A 380 -7.21 -29.02 12.82
C ASP A 380 -7.82 -28.59 14.17
N GLY A 381 -7.24 -27.59 14.85
CA GLY A 381 -7.63 -27.09 16.15
C GLY A 381 -7.04 -27.86 17.34
N THR A 382 -6.24 -28.91 17.10
CA THR A 382 -5.65 -29.70 18.19
C THR A 382 -4.66 -28.85 19.01
N PRO A 383 -4.81 -28.78 20.35
CA PRO A 383 -3.88 -28.05 21.20
C PRO A 383 -2.65 -28.89 21.56
N HIS A 384 -1.48 -28.29 21.45
CA HIS A 384 -0.19 -28.85 21.85
C HIS A 384 0.47 -27.95 22.92
N PRO A 385 0.85 -28.48 24.08
CA PRO A 385 1.53 -27.68 25.10
C PRO A 385 2.90 -27.24 24.63
N VAL A 386 3.25 -25.96 24.87
CA VAL A 386 4.62 -25.47 24.73
C VAL A 386 5.42 -25.94 25.93
N THR A 387 6.45 -26.78 25.68
CA THR A 387 7.32 -27.38 26.70
C THR A 387 8.63 -26.65 26.87
#